data_AF-A0A0G1DIB2-F1
#
_entry.id   AF-A0A0G1DIB2-F1
#
_cell.length_a   1.000
_cell.length_b   1.000
_cell.length_c   1.000
_cell.angle_alpha   90.00
_cell.angle_beta   90.00
_cell.angle_gamma   90.00
#
_symmetry.space_group_name_H-M   'P 1'
#
loop_
_entity.id
_entity.type
_entity.pdbx_description
1 polymer ?
#
loop_
_entity_poly.entity_id
_entity_poly.type
_entity_poly.pdbx_seq_one_letter_code
_entity_poly.pdbx_strand_id
1 'polypeptide(L)'
;MIKATYPLIDTKDFVEISIGQPERDPKSSHEDRRCACKISGPTYEKIFYAHGIDEIQCVWIGLRQIRVEIAEFEKKTNMKCEYRYFQDFEE
;
A
#
# COMPACT_ATOMS: atom_id res chain seq x y z
N MET A 1 8.75 -10.10 0.81
CA MET A 1 8.46 -8.71 0.38
C MET A 1 7.45 -8.80 -0.75
N ILE A 2 6.32 -8.12 -0.62
CA ILE A 2 5.27 -8.07 -1.65
C ILE A 2 5.49 -6.80 -2.46
N LYS A 3 5.38 -6.89 -3.80
CA LYS A 3 5.45 -5.74 -4.70
C LYS A 3 4.40 -5.89 -5.78
N ALA A 4 3.86 -4.77 -6.25
CA ALA A 4 2.95 -4.74 -7.37
C ALA A 4 3.03 -3.38 -8.08
N THR A 5 2.62 -3.35 -9.34
CA THR A 5 2.54 -2.13 -10.14
C THR A 5 1.13 -1.96 -10.69
N TYR A 6 0.64 -0.73 -10.68
CA TYR A 6 -0.65 -0.32 -11.21
C TYR A 6 -0.40 0.67 -12.34
N PRO A 7 -0.64 0.30 -13.60
CA PRO A 7 -0.48 1.23 -14.73
C PRO A 7 -1.42 2.43 -14.58
N LEU A 8 -0.95 3.60 -15.02
CA LEU A 8 -1.77 4.80 -15.09
C LEU A 8 -2.44 4.89 -16.47
N ILE A 9 -3.76 5.08 -16.46
CA ILE A 9 -4.60 5.14 -17.67
C ILE A 9 -4.14 6.30 -18.56
N ASP A 10 -4.07 6.06 -19.87
CA ASP A 10 -3.65 7.02 -20.91
C ASP A 10 -2.21 7.56 -20.76
N THR A 11 -1.35 6.86 -20.00
CA THR A 11 0.07 7.22 -19.85
C THR A 11 0.98 6.00 -20.04
N LYS A 12 2.30 6.22 -19.99
CA LYS A 12 3.31 5.15 -19.89
C LYS A 12 3.79 4.94 -18.45
N ASP A 13 3.23 5.68 -17.51
CA ASP A 13 3.65 5.69 -16.12
C ASP A 13 2.88 4.65 -15.30
N PHE A 14 3.35 4.41 -14.08
CA PHE A 14 2.75 3.45 -13.15
C PHE A 14 2.90 3.93 -11.71
N VAL A 15 2.03 3.40 -10.85
CA VAL A 15 2.18 3.45 -9.40
C VAL A 15 2.76 2.12 -8.93
N GLU A 16 3.92 2.15 -8.29
CA GLU A 16 4.52 1.00 -7.62
C GLU A 16 4.11 0.98 -6.16
N ILE A 17 3.81 -0.21 -5.66
CA ILE A 17 3.60 -0.45 -4.25
C ILE A 17 4.59 -1.51 -3.74
N SER A 18 4.90 -1.44 -2.45
CA SER A 18 5.59 -2.54 -1.78
C SER A 18 5.20 -2.64 -0.31
N ILE A 19 5.18 -3.87 0.18
CA ILE A 19 5.04 -4.22 1.60
C ILE A 19 6.28 -5.03 2.00
N GLY A 20 7.02 -4.51 2.97
CA GLY A 20 8.15 -5.15 3.60
C GLY A 20 7.74 -6.41 4.37
N GLN A 21 8.72 -7.18 4.83
CA GLN A 21 8.41 -8.28 5.74
C GLN A 21 7.93 -7.73 7.08
N PRO A 22 6.92 -8.35 7.71
CA PRO A 22 6.55 -8.02 9.08
C PRO A 22 7.73 -8.21 10.03
N GLU A 23 7.94 -7.22 10.89
CA GLU A 23 8.94 -7.22 11.94
C GLU A 23 8.28 -6.88 13.28
N ARG A 24 8.99 -7.12 14.39
CA ARG A 24 8.52 -6.69 15.71
C ARG A 24 8.44 -5.17 15.75
N ASP A 25 7.33 -4.62 16.25
CA ASP A 25 7.21 -3.19 16.47
C ASP A 25 8.07 -2.79 17.67
N PRO A 26 9.13 -1.98 17.49
CA PRO A 26 9.98 -1.55 18.60
C PRO A 26 9.26 -0.69 19.64
N LYS A 27 8.06 -0.19 19.33
CA LYS A 27 7.25 0.62 20.23
C LYS A 27 6.17 -0.17 20.98
N SER A 28 5.97 -1.45 20.66
CA SER A 28 4.95 -2.28 21.31
C SER A 28 5.49 -2.97 22.55
N SER A 29 4.70 -2.97 23.62
CA SER A 29 4.92 -3.78 24.83
C SER A 29 4.36 -5.21 24.73
N HIS A 30 3.66 -5.54 23.64
CA HIS A 30 2.87 -6.77 23.51
C HIS A 30 3.31 -7.64 22.32
N GLU A 31 4.55 -7.46 21.84
CA GLU A 31 5.10 -8.15 20.67
C GLU A 31 4.31 -7.93 19.37
N ASP A 32 3.57 -6.82 19.26
CA ASP A 32 2.89 -6.45 18.03
C ASP A 32 3.90 -6.38 16.88
N ARG A 33 3.37 -6.54 15.67
CA ARG A 33 4.14 -6.49 14.43
C ARG A 33 3.90 -5.18 13.71
N ARG A 34 4.82 -4.86 12.80
CA ARG A 34 4.65 -3.80 11.82
C ARG A 34 5.27 -4.21 10.49
N CYS A 35 4.79 -3.65 9.39
CA CYS A 35 5.48 -3.76 8.10
C CYS A 35 5.60 -2.38 7.45
N ALA A 36 6.77 -2.11 6.86
CA ALA A 36 6.98 -0.92 6.06
C ALA A 36 6.21 -1.05 4.73
N CYS A 37 5.36 -0.08 4.44
CA CYS A 37 4.64 0.05 3.19
C CYS A 37 5.18 1.25 2.42
N LYS A 38 5.31 1.11 1.11
CA LYS A 38 5.71 2.19 0.20
C LYS A 38 4.76 2.25 -0.98
N ILE A 39 4.43 3.46 -1.38
CA ILE A 39 3.76 3.79 -2.64
C ILE A 39 4.60 4.84 -3.38
N SER A 40 4.79 4.65 -4.68
CA SER A 40 5.61 5.52 -5.53
C SER A 40 4.94 5.68 -6.88
N GLY A 41 4.79 6.91 -7.35
CA GLY A 41 4.24 7.24 -8.67
C GLY A 41 4.78 8.60 -9.14
N PRO A 42 4.31 9.09 -10.31
CA PRO A 42 4.72 10.40 -10.80
C PRO A 42 4.48 11.48 -9.75
N THR A 43 5.56 12.17 -9.37
CA THR A 43 5.57 13.25 -8.35
C THR A 43 4.96 12.91 -6.99
N TYR A 44 4.79 11.62 -6.68
CA TYR A 44 4.21 11.14 -5.43
C TYR A 44 5.03 9.98 -4.86
N GLU A 45 5.55 10.16 -3.65
CA GLU A 45 6.18 9.09 -2.90
C GLU A 45 5.72 9.16 -1.45
N LYS A 46 5.37 8.00 -0.88
CA LYS A 46 5.02 7.91 0.53
C LYS A 46 5.46 6.57 1.11
N ILE A 47 6.09 6.65 2.28
CA ILE A 47 6.49 5.50 3.10
C ILE A 47 5.75 5.62 4.43
N PHE A 48 5.16 4.52 4.89
CA PHE A 48 4.45 4.45 6.15
C PHE A 48 4.58 3.05 6.76
N TYR A 49 4.22 2.90 8.03
CA TYR A 49 4.18 1.61 8.70
C TYR A 49 2.74 1.22 8.98
N ALA A 50 2.37 -0.02 8.62
CA ALA A 50 1.14 -0.64 9.06
C ALA A 50 1.43 -1.47 10.31
N HIS A 51 0.62 -1.30 11.35
CA HIS A 51 0.79 -1.94 12.66
C HIS A 51 -0.36 -2.91 12.90
N GLY A 52 -0.06 -4.07 13.46
CA GLY A 52 -1.05 -5.11 13.78
C GLY A 52 -0.52 -6.05 14.84
N ILE A 53 -1.41 -6.76 15.53
CA ILE A 53 -1.09 -7.67 16.64
C ILE A 53 -0.26 -8.88 16.17
N ASP A 54 -0.34 -9.23 14.88
CA ASP A 54 0.41 -10.32 14.27
C ASP A 54 0.84 -9.99 12.83
N GLU A 55 1.60 -10.90 12.23
CA GLU A 55 2.18 -10.74 10.90
C GLU A 55 1.12 -10.66 9.78
N ILE A 56 0.04 -11.43 9.92
CA ILE A 56 -1.05 -11.46 8.95
C ILE A 56 -1.80 -10.14 9.01
N GLN A 57 -2.22 -9.71 10.21
CA GLN A 57 -2.97 -8.48 10.41
C GLN A 57 -2.19 -7.26 9.88
N CYS A 58 -0.88 -7.21 10.09
CA CYS A 58 -0.02 -6.16 9.54
C CYS A 58 -0.12 -6.07 8.01
N VAL A 59 -0.02 -7.21 7.33
CA VAL A 59 -0.08 -7.25 5.86
C VAL A 59 -1.47 -6.82 5.37
N TRP A 60 -2.54 -7.29 6.02
CA TRP A 60 -3.91 -6.89 5.68
C TRP A 60 -4.16 -5.39 5.86
N ILE A 61 -3.73 -4.81 6.98
CA ILE A 61 -3.82 -3.38 7.24
C ILE A 61 -2.99 -2.60 6.22
N GLY A 62 -1.78 -3.09 5.89
CA GLY A 62 -0.91 -2.52 4.88
C GLY A 62 -1.56 -2.47 3.49
N LEU A 63 -2.15 -3.59 3.03
CA LEU A 63 -2.89 -3.65 1.76
C LEU A 63 -4.07 -2.68 1.74
N ARG A 64 -4.87 -2.64 2.81
CA ARG A 64 -6.00 -1.71 2.92
C ARG A 64 -5.54 -0.24 2.86
N GLN A 65 -4.49 0.11 3.59
CA GLN A 65 -3.98 1.48 3.58
C GLN A 65 -3.39 1.83 2.22
N ILE A 66 -2.65 0.92 1.56
CA ILE A 66 -2.16 1.14 0.20
C ILE A 66 -3.29 1.49 -0.76
N ARG A 67 -4.42 0.78 -0.69
CA ARG A 67 -5.59 1.11 -1.52
C ARG A 67 -6.10 2.54 -1.26
N VAL A 68 -6.17 2.95 -0.01
CA VAL A 68 -6.54 4.33 0.37
C VAL A 68 -5.53 5.34 -0.19
N GLU A 69 -4.23 5.05 -0.12
CA GLU A 69 -3.19 5.93 -0.65
C GLU A 69 -3.20 6.02 -2.18
N ILE A 70 -3.54 4.95 -2.89
CA ILE A 70 -3.76 5.00 -4.35
C ILE A 70 -4.93 5.95 -4.65
N ALA A 71 -6.06 5.82 -3.94
CA ALA A 71 -7.20 6.72 -4.14
C ALA A 71 -6.86 8.19 -3.82
N GLU A 72 -6.05 8.45 -2.79
CA GLU A 72 -5.57 9.80 -2.46
C GLU A 72 -4.59 10.34 -3.49
N PHE A 73 -3.72 9.51 -4.05
CA PHE A 73 -2.88 9.86 -5.20
C PHE A 73 -3.74 10.31 -6.38
N GLU A 74 -4.74 9.50 -6.77
CA GLU A 74 -5.61 9.82 -7.91
C GLU A 74 -6.35 11.14 -7.71
N LYS A 75 -6.83 11.43 -6.50
CA LYS A 75 -7.48 12.71 -6.17
C LYS A 75 -6.54 13.90 -6.30
N LYS A 76 -5.27 13.76 -5.90
CA LYS A 76 -4.28 14.85 -5.89
C LYS A 76 -3.71 15.13 -7.28
N THR A 77 -3.48 14.09 -8.08
CA THR A 77 -2.82 14.21 -9.39
C THR A 77 -3.81 14.23 -10.55
N ASN A 78 -5.08 13.92 -10.31
CA ASN A 78 -6.11 13.72 -11.32
C ASN A 78 -5.77 12.59 -12.32
N MET A 79 -4.78 11.74 -11.99
CA MET A 79 -4.44 10.53 -12.74
C MET A 79 -5.28 9.35 -12.24
N LYS A 80 -5.51 8.34 -13.08
CA LYS A 80 -6.28 7.14 -12.73
C LYS A 80 -5.45 5.88 -12.89
N CYS A 81 -5.58 4.95 -11.96
CA CYS A 81 -4.89 3.67 -11.96
C CYS A 81 -5.78 2.54 -12.50
N GLU A 82 -5.20 1.60 -13.23
CA GLU A 82 -5.84 0.32 -13.54
C GLU A 82 -5.70 -0.64 -12.34
N TYR A 83 -6.77 -0.86 -11.59
CA TYR A 83 -6.77 -1.73 -10.41
C TYR A 83 -6.71 -3.22 -10.78
N ARG A 84 -5.49 -3.78 -10.84
CA ARG A 84 -5.25 -5.18 -11.24
C ARG A 84 -5.41 -6.20 -10.11
N TYR A 85 -5.12 -5.81 -8.86
CA TYR A 85 -5.00 -6.74 -7.74
C TYR A 85 -6.01 -6.50 -6.61
N PHE A 86 -6.66 -5.32 -6.59
CA PHE A 86 -7.81 -5.08 -5.74
C PHE A 86 -9.05 -5.30 -6.59
N GLN A 87 -9.68 -6.47 -6.43
CA GLN A 87 -11.02 -6.68 -6.97
C GLN A 87 -12.00 -6.16 -5.94
N ASP A 88 -12.84 -5.21 -6.36
CA ASP A 88 -14.10 -5.01 -5.66
C ASP A 88 -14.97 -6.22 -5.96
N PHE A 89 -15.24 -7.01 -4.93
CA PHE A 89 -16.36 -7.95 -5.03
C PHE A 89 -17.61 -7.08 -5.08
N GLU A 90 -18.21 -6.95 -6.25
CA GLU A 90 -19.57 -6.41 -6.37
C GLU A 90 -20.48 -7.23 -5.45
N GLU A 91 -21.27 -6.54 -4.61
CA GLU A 91 -22.23 -7.12 -3.67
C GLU A 91 -23.37 -7.87 -4.36
#